data_AF-A0AA39X6N0-F1
#
_entry.id   AF-A0AA39X6N0-F1
#
_cell.length_a   1.000
_cell.length_b   1.000
_cell.length_c   1.000
_cell.angle_alpha   90.00
_cell.angle_beta   90.00
_cell.angle_gamma   90.00
#
_symmetry.space_group_name_H-M   'P 1'
#
loop_
_entity.id
_entity.type
_entity.pdbx_description
1 polymer ?
#
loop_
_entity_poly.entity_id
_entity_poly.type
_entity_poly.pdbx_seq_one_letter_code
_entity_poly.pdbx_strand_id
1 'polypeptide(L)'
;MHRESRPVNQSLQQIDENSWLFGDPLPAESHIQKLYDAGGVSAVWRIGDAICKARKYPDPNMTLEHVTLDYLHNKCPLGQLNFTIPNVIHHTRSEDRYFIIQSRLPGETLAEAWPSMDEGMKEYYVSRVAGICRDLAAWTGGSVCGVDGRNLSDLYLTPLHGIEDMSPQNLLGNCAELGMDCSSFLFYHCDLGPGNIIVGPAERSLGIVDWEMAGFVPREWIRTKVCVSSGLDLPGDDDDLRQDWRRRLQRRLGQDGFPEIADQWMVWFRNDGNQ
;
A
#
# COMPACT_ATOMS: atom_id res chain seq x y z
N MET A 1 -24.35 30.54 3.74
CA MET A 1 -24.74 30.17 2.36
C MET A 1 -24.30 28.74 2.13
N HIS A 2 -25.23 27.80 2.02
CA HIS A 2 -24.90 26.42 1.63
C HIS A 2 -24.37 26.43 0.19
N ARG A 3 -23.11 26.04 0.01
CA ARG A 3 -22.58 25.70 -1.32
C ARG A 3 -22.87 24.23 -1.58
N GLU A 4 -23.69 23.96 -2.59
CA GLU A 4 -23.91 22.60 -3.11
C GLU A 4 -22.58 22.00 -3.59
N SER A 5 -22.38 20.71 -3.31
CA SER A 5 -21.24 19.94 -3.80
C SER A 5 -21.30 19.86 -5.32
N ARG A 6 -20.20 20.23 -5.99
CA ARG A 6 -20.09 20.12 -7.44
C ARG A 6 -19.57 18.73 -7.82
N PRO A 7 -20.09 18.11 -8.89
CA PRO A 7 -19.57 16.85 -9.41
C PRO A 7 -18.10 17.00 -9.84
N VAL A 8 -17.26 15.98 -9.56
CA VAL A 8 -15.80 15.99 -9.75
C VAL A 8 -15.39 16.41 -11.18
N ASN A 9 -16.15 16.01 -12.18
CA ASN A 9 -15.88 16.34 -13.60
C ASN A 9 -15.94 17.85 -13.91
N GLN A 10 -16.67 18.65 -13.13
CA GLN A 10 -16.71 20.12 -13.30
C GLN A 10 -15.56 20.83 -12.58
N SER A 11 -15.00 20.21 -11.53
CA SER A 11 -13.82 20.75 -10.82
C SER A 11 -12.52 20.49 -11.57
N LEU A 12 -12.48 19.45 -12.42
CA LEU A 12 -11.30 19.08 -13.21
C LEU A 12 -11.04 20.02 -14.40
N GLN A 13 -12.05 20.72 -14.93
CA GLN A 13 -11.88 21.64 -16.07
C GLN A 13 -11.05 22.90 -15.75
N GLN A 14 -10.72 23.14 -14.49
CA GLN A 14 -9.90 24.28 -14.05
C GLN A 14 -8.42 23.94 -13.85
N ILE A 15 -8.01 22.70 -14.11
CA ILE A 15 -6.61 22.28 -14.04
C ILE A 15 -5.98 22.60 -15.40
N ASP A 16 -5.40 23.80 -15.50
CA ASP A 16 -4.61 24.26 -16.65
C ASP A 16 -3.18 23.68 -16.56
N GLU A 17 -2.57 23.48 -17.73
CA GLU A 17 -1.21 22.95 -17.92
C GLU A 17 -0.14 23.82 -17.20
N ASN A 18 -0.51 25.04 -16.80
CA ASN A 18 0.33 25.99 -16.06
C ASN A 18 0.05 26.02 -14.54
N SER A 19 -0.92 25.26 -14.01
CA SER A 19 -1.23 25.25 -12.57
C SER A 19 -0.46 24.16 -11.85
N TRP A 20 0.79 24.50 -11.55
CA TRP A 20 1.76 23.89 -10.65
C TRP A 20 1.27 22.74 -9.74
N LEU A 21 1.82 21.56 -9.98
CA LEU A 21 1.89 20.41 -9.05
C LEU A 21 2.88 20.61 -7.90
N PHE A 22 3.51 21.78 -7.81
CA PHE A 22 4.39 22.21 -6.73
C PHE A 22 4.00 23.64 -6.35
N GLY A 23 3.07 23.79 -5.42
CA GLY A 23 2.55 25.09 -4.99
C GLY A 23 2.30 25.15 -3.50
N ASP A 24 2.33 26.37 -2.97
CA ASP A 24 1.99 26.70 -1.59
C ASP A 24 0.66 26.06 -1.18
N PRO A 25 0.48 25.69 0.10
CA PRO A 25 -0.76 25.10 0.58
C PRO A 25 -1.96 25.97 0.20
N LEU A 26 -2.92 25.37 -0.51
CA LEU A 26 -4.21 26.00 -0.80
C LEU A 26 -4.90 26.38 0.53
N PRO A 27 -5.75 27.42 0.55
CA PRO A 27 -6.51 27.78 1.75
C PRO A 27 -7.25 26.57 2.32
N ALA A 28 -7.35 26.46 3.66
CA ALA A 28 -7.97 25.30 4.33
C ALA A 28 -9.43 25.03 3.89
N GLU A 29 -10.13 26.06 3.41
CA GLU A 29 -11.50 25.97 2.87
C GLU A 29 -11.58 25.54 1.40
N SER A 30 -10.44 25.27 0.76
CA SER A 30 -10.39 24.76 -0.61
C SER A 30 -11.00 23.36 -0.70
N HIS A 31 -11.73 23.11 -1.78
CA HIS A 31 -12.19 21.76 -2.13
C HIS A 31 -11.03 20.81 -2.49
N ILE A 32 -9.82 21.36 -2.66
CA ILE A 32 -8.57 20.63 -2.86
C ILE A 32 -7.68 20.83 -1.63
N GLN A 33 -7.38 19.75 -0.92
CA GLN A 33 -6.55 19.74 0.29
C GLN A 33 -5.37 18.80 0.07
N LYS A 34 -4.14 19.28 0.26
CA LYS A 34 -2.95 18.43 0.21
C LYS A 34 -2.88 17.59 1.48
N LEU A 35 -2.87 16.27 1.33
CA LEU A 35 -2.80 15.29 2.43
C LEU A 35 -1.36 14.82 2.66
N TYR A 36 -0.59 14.65 1.60
CA TYR A 36 0.78 14.16 1.65
C TYR A 36 1.63 14.82 0.55
N ASP A 37 2.92 15.01 0.86
CA ASP A 37 3.89 15.61 -0.03
C ASP A 37 5.29 15.06 0.29
N ALA A 38 5.89 14.39 -0.69
CA ALA A 38 7.27 13.91 -0.68
C ALA A 38 8.12 14.69 -1.69
N GLY A 39 7.87 15.99 -1.83
CA GLY A 39 8.53 16.85 -2.79
C GLY A 39 8.33 16.35 -4.22
N GLY A 40 9.41 16.31 -5.00
CA GLY A 40 9.38 15.96 -6.43
C GLY A 40 8.94 14.52 -6.78
N VAL A 41 8.62 13.68 -5.80
CA VAL A 41 8.42 12.23 -5.99
C VAL A 41 6.97 11.80 -5.89
N SER A 42 6.22 12.27 -4.88
CA SER A 42 4.83 11.86 -4.67
C SER A 42 4.06 12.95 -3.93
N ALA A 43 2.80 13.13 -4.28
CA ALA A 43 1.89 13.99 -3.55
C ALA A 43 0.45 13.47 -3.67
N VAL A 44 -0.31 13.69 -2.60
CA VAL A 44 -1.69 13.22 -2.48
C VAL A 44 -2.58 14.40 -2.09
N TRP A 45 -3.67 14.56 -2.82
CA TRP A 45 -4.68 15.57 -2.54
C TRP A 45 -6.04 14.91 -2.36
N ARG A 46 -6.82 15.43 -1.41
CA ARG A 46 -8.27 15.27 -1.40
C ARG A 46 -8.87 16.29 -2.35
N ILE A 47 -9.76 15.85 -3.23
CA ILE A 47 -10.54 16.69 -4.15
C ILE A 47 -12.02 16.36 -3.94
N GLY A 48 -12.71 17.10 -3.08
CA GLY A 48 -14.06 16.76 -2.63
C GLY A 48 -14.11 15.38 -1.96
N ASP A 49 -14.78 14.43 -2.62
CA ASP A 49 -14.92 13.02 -2.19
C ASP A 49 -13.96 12.06 -2.91
N ALA A 50 -13.01 12.60 -3.67
CA ALA A 50 -11.97 11.84 -4.37
C ALA A 50 -10.59 12.07 -3.73
N ILE A 51 -9.70 11.12 -3.99
CA ILE A 51 -8.27 11.22 -3.73
C ILE A 51 -7.55 11.27 -5.08
N CYS A 52 -6.70 12.26 -5.27
CA CYS A 52 -5.79 12.37 -6.40
C CYS A 52 -4.38 12.10 -5.90
N LYS A 53 -3.71 11.09 -6.47
CA LYS A 53 -2.28 10.84 -6.24
C LYS A 53 -1.51 11.20 -7.50
N ALA A 54 -0.42 11.95 -7.35
CA ALA A 54 0.58 12.15 -8.38
C ALA A 54 1.88 11.52 -7.90
N ARG A 55 2.49 10.67 -8.73
CA ARG A 55 3.80 10.07 -8.43
C ARG A 55 4.72 10.18 -9.62
N LYS A 56 6.01 10.37 -9.33
CA LYS A 56 7.08 10.18 -10.30
C LYS A 56 7.04 8.74 -10.77
N TYR A 57 7.13 8.57 -12.08
CA TYR A 57 7.00 7.27 -12.73
C TYR A 57 8.31 6.93 -13.46
N PRO A 58 9.29 6.35 -12.75
CA PRO A 58 10.61 6.08 -13.33
C PRO A 58 10.64 4.81 -14.19
N ASP A 59 9.76 3.83 -13.91
CA ASP A 59 9.78 2.52 -14.56
C ASP A 59 8.50 2.26 -15.39
N PRO A 60 8.58 2.27 -16.73
CA PRO A 60 7.42 2.02 -17.61
C PRO A 60 6.88 0.59 -17.53
N ASN A 61 7.66 -0.35 -16.99
CA ASN A 61 7.29 -1.74 -16.79
C ASN A 61 6.78 -2.01 -15.37
N MET A 62 6.54 -0.98 -14.55
CA MET A 62 5.92 -1.16 -13.24
C MET A 62 4.42 -1.42 -13.35
N THR A 63 3.90 -2.35 -12.55
CA THR A 63 2.47 -2.54 -12.33
C THR A 63 1.90 -1.30 -11.66
N LEU A 64 0.87 -0.71 -12.24
CA LEU A 64 0.27 0.52 -11.71
C LEU A 64 -0.94 0.24 -10.82
N GLU A 65 -1.17 1.10 -9.83
CA GLU A 65 -2.28 0.95 -8.87
C GLU A 65 -3.65 0.74 -9.55
N HIS A 66 -3.92 1.41 -10.68
CA HIS A 66 -5.19 1.22 -11.39
C HIS A 66 -5.34 -0.19 -11.99
N VAL A 67 -4.24 -0.84 -12.38
CA VAL A 67 -4.22 -2.21 -12.88
C VAL A 67 -4.51 -3.18 -11.73
N THR A 68 -3.89 -2.97 -10.57
CA THR A 68 -4.16 -3.76 -9.37
C THR A 68 -5.61 -3.60 -8.90
N LEU A 69 -6.12 -2.37 -8.84
CA LEU A 69 -7.51 -2.11 -8.44
C LEU A 69 -8.52 -2.71 -9.44
N ASP A 70 -8.28 -2.60 -10.76
CA ASP A 70 -9.11 -3.29 -11.77
C ASP A 70 -9.11 -4.80 -11.53
N TYR A 71 -7.95 -5.37 -11.25
CA TYR A 71 -7.82 -6.80 -10.98
C TYR A 71 -8.63 -7.20 -9.73
N LEU A 72 -8.54 -6.43 -8.64
CA LEU A 72 -9.28 -6.72 -7.41
C LEU A 72 -10.80 -6.61 -7.58
N HIS A 73 -11.28 -5.62 -8.35
CA HIS A 73 -12.72 -5.45 -8.59
C HIS A 73 -13.29 -6.51 -9.53
N ASN A 74 -12.54 -6.88 -10.57
CA ASN A 74 -13.11 -7.61 -11.71
C ASN A 74 -12.57 -9.03 -11.90
N LYS A 75 -11.45 -9.37 -11.26
CA LYS A 75 -10.72 -10.64 -11.48
C LYS A 75 -10.33 -11.35 -10.19
N CYS A 76 -10.77 -10.83 -9.03
CA CYS A 76 -10.51 -11.47 -7.74
C CYS A 76 -11.15 -12.87 -7.70
N PRO A 77 -10.36 -13.95 -7.52
CA PRO A 77 -10.89 -15.31 -7.49
C PRO A 77 -11.71 -15.62 -6.24
N LEU A 78 -11.65 -14.75 -5.23
CA LEU A 78 -12.39 -14.87 -3.96
C LEU A 78 -13.83 -14.36 -4.06
N GLY A 79 -14.24 -13.81 -5.21
CA GLY A 79 -15.52 -13.15 -5.38
C GLY A 79 -15.53 -11.79 -4.69
N GLN A 80 -16.50 -11.55 -3.80
CA GLN A 80 -16.64 -10.26 -3.11
C GLN A 80 -15.70 -10.16 -1.90
N LEU A 81 -14.85 -9.13 -1.90
CA LEU A 81 -13.98 -8.81 -0.77
C LEU A 81 -14.80 -8.46 0.48
N ASN A 82 -14.33 -8.89 1.66
CA ASN A 82 -14.97 -8.61 2.96
C ASN A 82 -14.54 -7.25 3.57
N PHE A 83 -13.87 -6.43 2.78
CA PHE A 83 -13.37 -5.09 3.07
C PHE A 83 -13.53 -4.20 1.84
N THR A 84 -13.45 -2.88 2.04
CA THR A 84 -13.61 -1.91 0.95
C THR A 84 -12.28 -1.53 0.32
N ILE A 85 -12.27 -1.29 -0.99
CA ILE A 85 -11.13 -0.76 -1.73
C ILE A 85 -11.60 0.43 -2.58
N PRO A 86 -10.70 1.35 -2.97
CA PRO A 86 -11.05 2.46 -3.82
C PRO A 86 -11.54 2.03 -5.20
N ASN A 87 -12.46 2.81 -5.77
CA ASN A 87 -12.82 2.74 -7.18
C ASN A 87 -11.98 3.75 -7.96
N VAL A 88 -11.37 3.32 -9.05
CA VAL A 88 -10.65 4.21 -9.97
C VAL A 88 -11.66 5.06 -10.73
N ILE A 89 -11.54 6.39 -10.63
CA ILE A 89 -12.36 7.36 -11.37
C ILE A 89 -11.65 7.73 -12.67
N HIS A 90 -10.35 8.01 -12.59
CA HIS A 90 -9.53 8.38 -13.73
C HIS A 90 -8.07 8.07 -13.43
N HIS A 91 -7.28 7.82 -14.47
CA HIS A 91 -5.84 7.79 -14.38
C HIS A 91 -5.23 8.29 -15.68
N THR A 92 -4.06 8.91 -15.61
CA THR A 92 -3.33 9.38 -16.78
C THR A 92 -1.83 9.37 -16.52
N ARG A 93 -1.05 9.40 -17.60
CA ARG A 93 0.39 9.63 -17.56
C ARG A 93 0.66 10.94 -18.29
N SER A 94 1.45 11.80 -17.69
CA SER A 94 1.91 13.04 -18.31
C SER A 94 3.38 13.22 -17.97
N GLU A 95 4.21 13.41 -18.99
CA GLU A 95 5.66 13.51 -18.85
C GLU A 95 6.25 12.35 -18.02
N ASP A 96 6.90 12.64 -16.89
CA ASP A 96 7.49 11.68 -15.96
C ASP A 96 6.59 11.39 -14.73
N ARG A 97 5.29 11.68 -14.84
CA ARG A 97 4.31 11.50 -13.76
C ARG A 97 3.17 10.58 -14.16
N TYR A 98 2.75 9.78 -13.18
CA TYR A 98 1.50 9.03 -13.20
C TYR A 98 0.52 9.65 -12.20
N PHE A 99 -0.71 9.83 -12.66
CA PHE A 99 -1.82 10.36 -11.86
C PHE A 99 -2.92 9.31 -11.76
N ILE A 100 -3.46 9.16 -10.56
CA ILE A 100 -4.66 8.37 -10.32
C ILE A 100 -5.62 9.17 -9.44
N ILE A 101 -6.88 9.24 -9.89
CA ILE A 101 -8.01 9.78 -9.15
C ILE A 101 -8.90 8.60 -8.79
N GLN A 102 -9.15 8.43 -7.50
CA GLN A 102 -9.90 7.31 -6.94
C GLN A 102 -10.90 7.77 -5.87
N SER A 103 -11.91 6.97 -5.59
CA SER A 103 -12.90 7.28 -4.54
C SER A 103 -12.24 7.30 -3.16
N ARG A 104 -12.58 8.28 -2.33
CA ARG A 104 -12.18 8.27 -0.91
C ARG A 104 -12.99 7.21 -0.14
N LEU A 105 -12.31 6.44 0.70
CA LEU A 105 -12.99 5.55 1.64
C LEU A 105 -13.45 6.33 2.89
N PRO A 106 -14.65 6.07 3.43
CA PRO A 106 -15.12 6.70 4.66
C PRO A 106 -14.37 6.13 5.88
N GLY A 107 -14.14 6.98 6.88
CA GLY A 107 -13.38 6.65 8.08
C GLY A 107 -12.10 7.47 8.21
N GLU A 108 -11.30 7.06 9.18
CA GLU A 108 -9.97 7.58 9.48
C GLU A 108 -8.93 6.47 9.27
N THR A 109 -7.66 6.83 9.13
CA THR A 109 -6.60 5.81 9.05
C THR A 109 -6.49 5.05 10.36
N LEU A 110 -6.03 3.80 10.31
CA LEU A 110 -5.76 3.02 11.52
C LEU A 110 -4.75 3.76 12.39
N ALA A 111 -3.76 4.43 11.80
CA ALA A 111 -2.77 5.24 12.51
C ALA A 111 -3.42 6.35 13.36
N GLU A 112 -4.44 7.03 12.83
CA GLU A 112 -5.18 8.09 13.55
C GLU A 112 -6.07 7.50 14.65
N ALA A 113 -6.78 6.40 14.36
CA ALA A 113 -7.70 5.80 15.31
C ALA A 113 -7.00 5.05 16.46
N TRP A 114 -5.85 4.40 16.19
CA TRP A 114 -5.19 3.45 17.09
C TRP A 114 -5.00 3.94 18.53
N PRO A 115 -4.54 5.20 18.78
CA PRO A 115 -4.34 5.69 20.14
C PRO A 115 -5.62 5.77 20.97
N SER A 116 -6.78 5.90 20.32
CA SER A 116 -8.09 6.01 20.97
C SER A 116 -8.82 4.68 21.15
N MET A 117 -8.33 3.62 20.48
CA MET A 117 -8.96 2.30 20.54
C MET A 117 -8.70 1.60 21.87
N ASP A 118 -9.75 0.97 22.42
CA ASP A 118 -9.56 0.01 23.51
C ASP A 118 -8.87 -1.28 23.02
N GLU A 119 -8.41 -2.09 23.97
CA GLU A 119 -7.70 -3.34 23.66
C GLU A 119 -8.55 -4.34 22.86
N GLY A 120 -9.86 -4.36 23.08
CA GLY A 120 -10.77 -5.24 22.34
C GLY A 120 -10.86 -4.86 20.86
N MET A 121 -10.92 -3.56 20.58
CA MET A 121 -10.97 -3.02 19.22
C MET A 121 -9.62 -3.17 18.49
N LYS A 122 -8.51 -2.98 19.20
CA LYS A 122 -7.17 -3.26 18.64
C LYS A 122 -7.04 -4.74 18.24
N GLU A 123 -7.40 -5.66 19.12
CA GLU A 123 -7.37 -7.10 18.82
C GLU A 123 -8.32 -7.47 17.67
N TYR A 124 -9.49 -6.82 17.60
CA TYR A 124 -10.42 -6.97 16.49
C TYR A 124 -9.78 -6.61 15.15
N TYR A 125 -9.18 -5.41 15.02
CA TYR A 125 -8.57 -4.98 13.76
C TYR A 125 -7.31 -5.78 13.40
N VAL A 126 -6.50 -6.17 14.38
CA VAL A 126 -5.37 -7.10 14.15
C VAL A 126 -5.88 -8.42 13.57
N SER A 127 -6.91 -8.99 14.18
CA SER A 127 -7.53 -10.24 13.71
C SER A 127 -8.13 -10.10 12.31
N ARG A 128 -8.80 -8.97 12.02
CA ARG A 128 -9.39 -8.69 10.71
C ARG A 128 -8.34 -8.56 9.64
N VAL A 129 -7.28 -7.78 9.87
CA VAL A 129 -6.22 -7.57 8.88
C VAL A 129 -5.41 -8.84 8.65
N ALA A 130 -5.07 -9.60 9.68
CA ALA A 130 -4.43 -10.91 9.51
C ALA A 130 -5.32 -11.89 8.73
N GLY A 131 -6.64 -11.85 8.96
CA GLY A 131 -7.63 -12.58 8.17
C GLY A 131 -7.60 -12.20 6.68
N ILE A 132 -7.53 -10.90 6.39
CA ILE A 132 -7.41 -10.41 5.01
C ILE A 132 -6.09 -10.89 4.37
N CYS A 133 -4.97 -10.88 5.09
CA CYS A 133 -3.73 -11.45 4.59
C CYS A 133 -3.88 -12.93 4.24
N ARG A 134 -4.59 -13.73 5.04
CA ARG A 134 -4.90 -15.14 4.72
C ARG A 134 -5.78 -15.28 3.48
N ASP A 135 -6.83 -14.46 3.38
CA ASP A 135 -7.77 -14.50 2.26
C ASP A 135 -7.03 -14.14 0.95
N LEU A 136 -6.27 -13.04 0.94
CA LEU A 136 -5.45 -12.64 -0.21
C LEU A 136 -4.41 -13.72 -0.56
N ALA A 137 -3.76 -14.33 0.43
CA ALA A 137 -2.76 -15.37 0.22
C ALA A 137 -3.34 -16.69 -0.34
N ALA A 138 -4.66 -16.86 -0.38
CA ALA A 138 -5.29 -17.98 -1.09
C ALA A 138 -5.20 -17.83 -2.61
N TRP A 139 -4.92 -16.62 -3.11
CA TRP A 139 -4.72 -16.36 -4.52
C TRP A 139 -3.24 -16.50 -4.90
N THR A 140 -2.98 -17.39 -5.86
CA THR A 140 -1.62 -17.76 -6.26
C THR A 140 -1.24 -17.24 -7.65
N GLY A 141 0.06 -17.00 -7.83
CA GLY A 141 0.70 -16.59 -9.08
C GLY A 141 1.89 -17.48 -9.43
N GLY A 142 2.41 -17.31 -10.65
CA GLY A 142 3.52 -18.13 -11.18
C GLY A 142 4.92 -17.52 -10.98
N SER A 143 5.03 -16.29 -10.47
CA SER A 143 6.30 -15.59 -10.26
C SER A 143 6.14 -14.48 -9.22
N VAL A 144 7.24 -13.90 -8.76
CA VAL A 144 7.25 -12.69 -7.94
C VAL A 144 7.09 -11.46 -8.84
N CYS A 145 5.86 -10.97 -8.96
CA CYS A 145 5.49 -9.91 -9.90
C CYS A 145 4.18 -9.25 -9.50
N GLY A 146 3.80 -8.15 -10.17
CA GLY A 146 2.46 -7.61 -10.06
C GLY A 146 1.41 -8.46 -10.78
N VAL A 147 0.15 -8.06 -10.65
CA VAL A 147 -1.02 -8.85 -11.10
C VAL A 147 -1.10 -9.09 -12.61
N ASP A 148 -0.39 -8.28 -13.41
CA ASP A 148 -0.30 -8.38 -14.87
C ASP A 148 1.06 -8.94 -15.33
N GLY A 149 1.85 -9.52 -14.42
CA GLY A 149 3.16 -10.12 -14.70
C GLY A 149 4.30 -9.13 -14.80
N ARG A 150 4.04 -7.84 -14.55
CA ARG A 150 5.02 -6.76 -14.61
C ARG A 150 5.77 -6.59 -13.29
N ASN A 151 6.67 -5.61 -13.24
CA ASN A 151 7.51 -5.34 -12.08
C ASN A 151 6.65 -5.07 -10.83
N LEU A 152 7.13 -5.56 -9.69
CA LEU A 152 6.53 -5.38 -8.37
C LEU A 152 7.28 -4.29 -7.62
N SER A 153 6.60 -3.23 -7.19
CA SER A 153 7.23 -2.05 -6.59
C SER A 153 7.66 -2.25 -5.13
N ASP A 154 8.46 -3.26 -4.80
CA ASP A 154 8.92 -3.52 -3.42
C ASP A 154 10.45 -3.50 -3.28
N LEU A 155 10.99 -2.31 -3.00
CA LEU A 155 12.43 -2.09 -2.79
C LEU A 155 13.00 -2.86 -1.59
N TYR A 156 12.16 -3.38 -0.68
CA TYR A 156 12.67 -4.24 0.40
C TYR A 156 13.07 -5.63 -0.11
N LEU A 157 12.67 -6.02 -1.33
CA LEU A 157 13.18 -7.21 -2.02
C LEU A 157 14.40 -6.89 -2.92
N THR A 158 15.01 -5.71 -2.75
CA THR A 158 16.29 -5.34 -3.37
C THR A 158 17.31 -4.97 -2.28
N PRO A 159 18.60 -5.32 -2.42
CA PRO A 159 19.60 -5.00 -1.41
C PRO A 159 19.93 -3.50 -1.39
N LEU A 160 20.33 -2.96 -0.24
CA LEU A 160 20.42 -1.52 0.02
C LEU A 160 21.36 -0.76 -0.94
N HIS A 161 22.48 -1.36 -1.35
CA HIS A 161 23.41 -0.78 -2.32
C HIS A 161 23.46 -1.57 -3.64
N GLY A 162 22.42 -2.37 -3.90
CA GLY A 162 22.27 -3.11 -5.14
C GLY A 162 21.74 -2.25 -6.30
N ILE A 163 21.61 -2.90 -7.45
CA ILE A 163 20.85 -2.34 -8.57
C ILE A 163 19.36 -2.35 -8.17
N GLU A 164 18.71 -1.19 -8.27
CA GLU A 164 17.25 -1.06 -8.12
C GLU A 164 16.52 -1.69 -9.33
N ASP A 165 16.62 -3.00 -9.46
CA ASP A 165 15.92 -3.80 -10.47
C ASP A 165 14.79 -4.60 -9.82
N MET A 166 13.56 -4.16 -10.09
CA MET A 166 12.34 -4.80 -9.60
C MET A 166 11.70 -5.73 -10.65
N SER A 167 12.47 -6.17 -11.65
CA SER A 167 12.03 -7.17 -12.62
C SER A 167 11.72 -8.50 -11.93
N PRO A 168 10.73 -9.27 -12.43
CA PRO A 168 10.39 -10.57 -11.85
C PRO A 168 11.59 -11.53 -11.77
N GLN A 169 12.49 -11.49 -12.75
CA GLN A 169 13.69 -12.30 -12.76
C GLN A 169 14.66 -11.92 -11.63
N ASN A 170 14.89 -10.62 -11.41
CA ASN A 170 15.78 -10.17 -10.33
C ASN A 170 15.18 -10.45 -8.95
N LEU A 171 13.90 -10.10 -8.76
CA LEU A 171 13.21 -10.36 -7.50
C LEU A 171 13.17 -11.86 -7.17
N LEU A 172 13.01 -12.73 -8.17
CA LEU A 172 13.07 -14.19 -7.98
C LEU A 172 14.45 -14.63 -7.48
N GLY A 173 15.52 -14.08 -8.07
CA GLY A 173 16.89 -14.32 -7.64
C GLY A 173 17.11 -13.90 -6.19
N ASN A 174 16.71 -12.68 -5.83
CA ASN A 174 16.83 -12.14 -4.48
C ASN A 174 16.04 -12.96 -3.45
N CYS A 175 14.80 -13.35 -3.77
CA CYS A 175 13.99 -14.21 -2.91
C CYS A 175 14.65 -15.59 -2.68
N ALA A 176 15.22 -16.18 -3.74
CA ALA A 176 15.93 -17.46 -3.63
C ALA A 176 17.20 -17.34 -2.80
N GLU A 177 17.95 -16.24 -2.95
CA GLU A 177 19.15 -15.96 -2.17
C GLU A 177 18.86 -15.75 -0.67
N LEU A 178 17.74 -15.08 -0.36
CA LEU A 178 17.20 -14.95 0.99
C LEU A 178 16.73 -16.28 1.61
N GLY A 179 16.67 -17.35 0.82
CA GLY A 179 16.24 -18.68 1.27
C GLY A 179 14.73 -18.85 1.35
N MET A 180 13.94 -18.02 0.66
CA MET A 180 12.48 -18.19 0.59
C MET A 180 12.09 -19.33 -0.35
N ASP A 181 10.94 -19.97 -0.09
CA ASP A 181 10.38 -20.95 -1.03
C ASP A 181 9.75 -20.25 -2.23
N CYS A 182 10.44 -20.33 -3.37
CA CYS A 182 10.03 -19.75 -4.65
C CYS A 182 9.23 -20.73 -5.53
N SER A 183 8.70 -21.83 -4.97
CA SER A 183 7.85 -22.78 -5.70
C SER A 183 6.40 -22.32 -5.86
N SER A 184 5.95 -21.38 -5.03
CA SER A 184 4.62 -20.78 -5.10
C SER A 184 4.65 -19.31 -4.66
N PHE A 185 3.83 -18.48 -5.29
CA PHE A 185 3.73 -17.06 -4.97
C PHE A 185 2.30 -16.71 -4.61
N LEU A 186 2.13 -15.98 -3.52
CA LEU A 186 0.84 -15.65 -2.90
C LEU A 186 0.60 -14.15 -3.06
N PHE A 187 -0.64 -13.77 -3.36
CA PHE A 187 -0.99 -12.37 -3.51
C PHE A 187 -0.98 -11.65 -2.14
N TYR A 188 -0.28 -10.52 -2.07
CA TYR A 188 -0.12 -9.71 -0.86
C TYR A 188 -0.08 -8.21 -1.21
N HIS A 189 -0.52 -7.38 -0.26
CA HIS A 189 -0.55 -5.92 -0.42
C HIS A 189 0.86 -5.29 -0.48
N CYS A 190 1.83 -5.90 0.20
CA CYS A 190 3.21 -5.43 0.37
C CYS A 190 3.39 -4.08 1.10
N ASP A 191 2.38 -3.21 1.20
CA ASP A 191 2.45 -1.96 1.97
C ASP A 191 1.33 -1.78 2.99
N LEU A 192 1.13 -2.76 3.86
CA LEU A 192 -0.02 -2.81 4.77
C LEU A 192 0.18 -2.00 6.07
N GLY A 193 0.78 -0.81 5.93
CA GLY A 193 1.01 0.15 7.01
C GLY A 193 -0.30 0.70 7.62
N PRO A 194 -0.27 1.20 8.87
CA PRO A 194 -1.48 1.71 9.53
C PRO A 194 -2.05 2.97 8.85
N GLY A 195 -1.25 3.67 8.02
CA GLY A 195 -1.75 4.77 7.18
C GLY A 195 -2.59 4.31 5.98
N ASN A 196 -2.44 3.05 5.54
CA ASN A 196 -3.10 2.49 4.36
C ASN A 196 -4.35 1.67 4.70
N ILE A 197 -4.70 1.58 5.98
CA ILE A 197 -5.89 0.90 6.48
C ILE A 197 -6.86 1.97 6.95
N ILE A 198 -8.08 1.98 6.40
CA ILE A 198 -9.14 2.90 6.80
C ILE A 198 -10.12 2.16 7.69
N VAL A 199 -10.44 2.72 8.85
CA VAL A 199 -11.30 2.09 9.86
C VAL A 199 -12.45 2.98 10.26
N GLY A 200 -13.57 2.36 10.62
CA GLY A 200 -14.70 2.99 11.30
C GLY A 200 -15.05 2.18 12.53
N PRO A 201 -14.50 2.50 13.72
CA PRO A 201 -14.67 1.68 14.93
C PRO A 201 -16.12 1.45 15.36
N ALA A 202 -17.01 2.44 15.13
CA ALA A 202 -18.43 2.33 15.48
C ALA A 202 -19.15 1.28 14.62
N GLU A 203 -18.87 1.26 13.32
CA GLU A 203 -19.47 0.34 12.35
C GLU A 203 -18.65 -0.94 12.17
N ARG A 204 -17.45 -1.01 12.76
CA ARG A 204 -16.43 -2.04 12.52
C ARG A 204 -16.10 -2.22 11.03
N SER A 205 -16.08 -1.10 10.31
CA SER A 205 -15.75 -1.07 8.90
C SER A 205 -14.24 -1.10 8.68
N LEU A 206 -13.82 -1.68 7.55
CA LEU A 206 -12.42 -1.76 7.16
C LEU A 206 -12.30 -1.51 5.66
N GLY A 207 -11.39 -0.63 5.29
CA GLY A 207 -10.94 -0.39 3.94
C GLY A 207 -9.43 -0.46 3.82
N ILE A 208 -8.93 -0.80 2.64
CA ILE A 208 -7.49 -0.82 2.35
C ILE A 208 -7.25 0.01 1.09
N VAL A 209 -6.28 0.92 1.17
CA VAL A 209 -5.86 1.81 0.09
C VAL A 209 -4.38 1.59 -0.24
N ASP A 210 -3.91 2.20 -1.31
CA ASP A 210 -2.50 2.18 -1.71
C ASP A 210 -1.98 0.83 -2.23
N TRP A 211 -2.69 0.31 -3.23
CA TRP A 211 -2.45 -0.99 -3.85
C TRP A 211 -1.31 -1.00 -4.87
N GLU A 212 -0.43 0.00 -4.85
CA GLU A 212 0.62 0.16 -5.87
C GLU A 212 1.79 -0.80 -5.72
N MET A 213 2.02 -1.29 -4.50
CA MET A 213 3.06 -2.29 -4.19
C MET A 213 2.53 -3.72 -4.21
N ALA A 214 1.23 -3.93 -4.41
CA ALA A 214 0.63 -5.24 -4.26
C ALA A 214 0.96 -6.17 -5.44
N GLY A 215 1.17 -7.44 -5.14
CA GLY A 215 1.49 -8.46 -6.12
C GLY A 215 1.72 -9.83 -5.50
N PHE A 216 2.27 -10.74 -6.29
CA PHE A 216 2.59 -12.09 -5.89
C PHE A 216 4.00 -12.15 -5.30
N VAL A 217 4.13 -12.77 -4.13
CA VAL A 217 5.39 -12.87 -3.38
C VAL A 217 5.52 -14.24 -2.70
N PRO A 218 6.73 -14.68 -2.31
CA PRO A 218 6.89 -15.88 -1.51
C PRO A 218 6.12 -15.81 -0.19
N ARG A 219 5.71 -16.95 0.34
CA ARG A 219 4.92 -17.04 1.58
C ARG A 219 5.61 -16.37 2.77
N GLU A 220 6.92 -16.53 2.89
CA GLU A 220 7.77 -15.93 3.92
C GLU A 220 7.71 -14.39 3.88
N TRP A 221 7.53 -13.81 2.70
CA TRP A 221 7.55 -12.36 2.54
C TRP A 221 6.39 -11.65 3.25
N ILE A 222 5.21 -12.29 3.30
CA ILE A 222 4.00 -11.71 3.90
C ILE A 222 4.26 -11.24 5.34
N ARG A 223 4.84 -12.09 6.17
CA ARG A 223 5.16 -11.73 7.56
C ARG A 223 6.51 -11.03 7.68
N THR A 224 7.51 -11.42 6.88
CA THR A 224 8.83 -10.77 6.89
C THR A 224 8.70 -9.27 6.61
N LYS A 225 7.90 -8.87 5.61
CA LYS A 225 7.64 -7.45 5.30
C LYS A 225 7.09 -6.67 6.50
N VAL A 226 6.18 -7.27 7.27
CA VAL A 226 5.67 -6.67 8.53
C VAL A 226 6.79 -6.57 9.57
N CYS A 227 7.66 -7.57 9.64
CA CYS A 227 8.79 -7.59 10.57
C CYS A 227 9.90 -6.59 10.22
N VAL A 228 10.02 -6.10 8.98
CA VAL A 228 11.19 -5.27 8.56
C VAL A 228 10.84 -3.87 8.08
N SER A 229 9.60 -3.64 7.62
CA SER A 229 9.18 -2.32 7.11
C SER A 229 8.87 -1.35 8.24
N SER A 230 9.54 -0.19 8.24
CA SER A 230 9.21 0.91 9.17
C SER A 230 7.89 1.59 8.84
N GLY A 231 7.36 1.42 7.62
CA GLY A 231 6.03 1.89 7.23
C GLY A 231 4.88 1.23 8.02
N LEU A 232 5.19 0.17 8.78
CA LEU A 232 4.23 -0.49 9.69
C LEU A 232 4.23 0.12 11.09
N ASP A 233 5.13 1.06 11.40
CA ASP A 233 5.14 1.73 12.69
C ASP A 233 4.07 2.84 12.71
N LEU A 234 3.41 3.01 13.85
CA LEU A 234 2.53 4.14 14.13
C LEU A 234 3.37 5.43 14.30
N PRO A 235 2.79 6.61 14.03
CA PRO A 235 3.46 7.88 14.33
C PRO A 235 3.64 8.07 15.84
N GLY A 236 4.71 8.76 16.23
CA GLY A 236 5.03 9.06 17.63
C GLY A 236 6.54 9.01 17.90
N ASP A 237 6.93 9.30 19.13
CA ASP A 237 8.33 9.29 19.58
C ASP A 237 8.67 8.09 20.47
N ASP A 238 7.65 7.43 21.05
CA ASP A 238 7.82 6.28 21.94
C ASP A 238 7.87 4.98 21.12
N ASP A 239 9.03 4.32 21.10
CA ASP A 239 9.25 3.13 20.27
C ASP A 239 8.29 1.97 20.57
N ASP A 240 7.92 1.76 21.84
CA ASP A 240 7.01 0.68 22.23
C ASP A 240 5.58 0.92 21.72
N LEU A 241 5.13 2.18 21.75
CA LEU A 241 3.83 2.58 21.21
C LEU A 241 3.82 2.59 19.68
N ARG A 242 4.89 3.09 19.06
CA ARG A 242 5.04 3.12 17.60
C ARG A 242 4.97 1.71 17.00
N GLN A 243 5.61 0.75 17.64
CA GLN A 243 5.67 -0.63 17.15
C GLN A 243 4.47 -1.49 17.57
N ASP A 244 3.50 -0.95 18.31
CA ASP A 244 2.40 -1.75 18.88
C ASP A 244 1.57 -2.46 17.79
N TRP A 245 1.16 -1.73 16.76
CA TRP A 245 0.44 -2.30 15.60
C TRP A 245 1.25 -3.42 14.92
N ARG A 246 2.47 -3.08 14.49
CA ARG A 246 3.40 -3.99 13.82
C ARG A 246 3.65 -5.27 14.61
N ARG A 247 3.94 -5.14 15.90
CA ARG A 247 4.21 -6.25 16.82
C ARG A 247 3.01 -7.18 16.97
N ARG A 248 1.79 -6.63 17.05
CA ARG A 248 0.56 -7.42 17.15
C ARG A 248 0.24 -8.13 15.83
N LEU A 249 0.33 -7.43 14.70
CA LEU A 249 0.08 -8.01 13.38
C LEU A 249 1.06 -9.14 13.07
N GLN A 250 2.37 -8.93 13.26
CA GLN A 250 3.35 -9.99 13.01
C GLN A 250 3.13 -11.21 13.90
N ARG A 251 2.72 -11.01 15.17
CA ARG A 251 2.43 -12.12 16.09
C ARG A 251 1.24 -12.93 15.59
N ARG A 252 0.18 -12.25 15.13
CA ARG A 252 -1.01 -12.91 14.63
C ARG A 252 -0.74 -13.66 13.32
N LEU A 253 0.02 -13.08 12.40
CA LEU A 253 0.45 -13.78 11.17
C LEU A 253 1.28 -15.03 11.48
N GLY A 254 2.15 -14.97 12.51
CA GLY A 254 2.88 -16.14 12.98
C GLY A 254 1.96 -17.25 13.52
N GLN A 255 0.92 -16.89 14.27
CA GLN A 255 -0.10 -17.84 14.75
C GLN A 255 -0.92 -18.45 13.60
N ASP A 256 -1.09 -17.70 12.51
CA ASP A 256 -1.76 -18.14 11.29
C ASP A 256 -0.86 -18.99 10.37
N GLY A 257 0.38 -19.27 10.78
CA GLY A 257 1.30 -20.13 10.03
C GLY A 257 2.07 -19.43 8.91
N PHE A 258 2.18 -18.10 8.93
CA PHE A 258 3.11 -17.39 8.06
C PHE A 258 4.52 -17.38 8.69
N PRO A 259 5.51 -18.03 8.06
CA PRO A 259 6.90 -17.93 8.48
C PRO A 259 7.43 -16.53 8.21
N GLU A 260 8.55 -16.18 8.84
CA GLU A 260 9.32 -14.99 8.53
C GLU A 260 10.81 -15.30 8.58
N ILE A 261 11.60 -14.48 7.89
CA ILE A 261 13.05 -14.60 7.79
C ILE A 261 13.72 -13.24 8.03
N ALA A 262 13.21 -12.45 8.99
CA ALA A 262 13.67 -11.07 9.20
C ALA A 262 15.17 -10.99 9.53
N ASP A 263 15.71 -11.93 10.30
CA ASP A 263 17.14 -11.95 10.62
C ASP A 263 18.01 -12.18 9.37
N GLN A 264 17.61 -13.13 8.52
CA GLN A 264 18.29 -13.39 7.24
C GLN A 264 18.18 -12.17 6.31
N TRP A 265 16.98 -11.57 6.25
CA TRP A 265 16.75 -10.35 5.49
C TRP A 265 17.63 -9.20 5.97
N MET A 266 17.75 -8.97 7.28
CA MET A 266 18.58 -7.91 7.84
C MET A 266 20.05 -8.06 7.47
N VAL A 267 20.56 -9.29 7.43
CA VAL A 267 21.93 -9.60 7.00
C VAL A 267 22.09 -9.35 5.50
N TRP A 268 21.20 -9.93 4.69
CA TRP A 268 21.24 -9.81 3.23
C TRP A 268 21.10 -8.35 2.75
N PHE A 269 20.12 -7.62 3.31
CA PHE A 269 19.81 -6.24 2.96
C PHE A 269 20.98 -5.29 3.22
N ARG A 270 21.79 -5.55 4.26
CA ARG A 270 22.95 -4.73 4.65
C ARG A 270 24.26 -5.13 3.97
N ASN A 271 24.38 -6.38 3.51
CA ASN A 271 25.64 -6.94 2.99
C ASN A 271 25.63 -7.12 1.46
N ASP A 272 24.85 -6.29 0.74
CA ASP A 272 24.78 -6.20 -0.73
C ASP A 272 24.28 -7.42 -1.51
N GLY A 273 23.73 -8.46 -0.84
CA GLY A 273 23.60 -9.78 -1.44
C GLY A 273 24.98 -10.35 -1.79
N ASN A 274 25.15 -11.66 -1.77
CA ASN A 274 26.38 -12.28 -2.24
C ASN A 274 26.54 -11.98 -3.75
N GLN A 275 27.25 -10.89 -4.09
CA GLN A 275 27.76 -10.61 -5.43
C GLN A 275 28.63 -11.76 -5.95
#